data_AF-A0A7J5ZYP4-F1
#
_entry.id   AF-A0A7J5ZYP4-F1
#
_cell.length_a   1.000
_cell.length_b   1.000
_cell.length_c   1.000
_cell.angle_alpha   90.00
_cell.angle_beta   90.00
_cell.angle_gamma   90.00
#
_symmetry.space_group_name_H-M   'P 1'
#
loop_
_entity.id
_entity.type
_entity.pdbx_description
1 polymer ?
#
loop_
_entity_poly.entity_id
_entity_poly.type
_entity_poly.pdbx_seq_one_letter_code
_entity_poly.pdbx_strand_id
1 'polypeptide(L)'
;MEKKCVIMKTEVSAARAVVPAECDPTFSSAPQSNCGQSIKIRRVLMNCPEIVTIGFVWDAEQSDLTEDVIRSLGPHLNLSGLFYRVTDENAKKRELHLVGMICYSSRHYLAFAYHSKSSKWVFFDDATVKEIGSKWKDVASKCIRGHFQPLLLFYANPDGSAVSNEDAPRQTTMWSQYKSALNGEGPGNQPISL
;
A
#
# COMPACT_ATOMS: atom_id res chain seq x y z
N MET A 1 1.00 -11.33 -26.72
CA MET A 1 0.32 -11.95 -25.56
C MET A 1 0.22 -10.89 -24.47
N GLU A 2 -0.98 -10.35 -24.26
CA GLU A 2 -1.26 -9.32 -23.25
C GLU A 2 -0.88 -9.81 -21.86
N LYS A 3 0.16 -9.23 -21.27
CA LYS A 3 0.36 -9.27 -19.82
C LYS A 3 -0.31 -8.02 -19.25
N LYS A 4 -1.62 -8.13 -18.98
CA LYS A 4 -2.32 -7.12 -18.18
C LYS A 4 -1.86 -7.27 -16.73
N CYS A 5 -1.08 -6.31 -16.25
CA CYS A 5 -0.94 -6.07 -14.81
C CYS A 5 -2.05 -5.08 -14.44
N VAL A 6 -3.09 -5.57 -13.78
CA VAL A 6 -4.17 -4.74 -13.23
C VAL A 6 -3.72 -4.26 -11.85
N ILE A 7 -3.64 -2.94 -11.69
CA ILE A 7 -3.34 -2.24 -10.43
C ILE A 7 -4.53 -2.39 -9.49
N MET A 8 -4.30 -2.67 -8.20
CA MET A 8 -5.32 -2.50 -7.16
C MET A 8 -4.92 -1.34 -6.26
N LYS A 9 -5.56 -0.18 -6.48
CA LYS A 9 -5.76 0.79 -5.40
C LYS A 9 -6.81 0.19 -4.49
N THR A 10 -6.39 -0.27 -3.32
CA THR A 10 -7.31 -0.39 -2.19
C THR A 10 -6.90 0.69 -1.20
N GLU A 11 -7.63 1.81 -1.17
CA GLU A 11 -7.72 2.56 0.06
C GLU A 11 -8.31 1.60 1.09
N VAL A 12 -7.47 1.04 1.96
CA VAL A 12 -7.97 0.59 3.24
C VAL A 12 -8.29 1.88 3.99
N SER A 13 -9.47 2.44 3.73
CA SER A 13 -10.11 3.36 4.65
C SER A 13 -10.40 2.54 5.91
N ALA A 14 -9.39 2.38 6.75
CA ALA A 14 -9.60 2.01 8.13
C ALA A 14 -10.36 3.20 8.71
N ALA A 15 -11.69 3.07 8.73
CA ALA A 15 -12.59 4.07 9.27
C ALA A 15 -11.98 4.60 10.57
N ARG A 16 -11.71 5.91 10.60
CA ARG A 16 -11.26 6.59 11.79
C ARG A 16 -12.46 6.65 12.72
N ALA A 17 -12.67 5.62 13.53
CA ALA A 17 -13.59 5.71 14.65
C ALA A 17 -12.98 6.70 15.65
N VAL A 18 -13.45 7.95 15.60
CA VAL A 18 -13.24 8.91 16.69
C VAL A 18 -14.10 8.40 17.83
N VAL A 19 -13.48 7.75 18.81
CA VAL A 19 -14.15 7.43 20.06
C VAL A 19 -14.26 8.75 20.83
N PRO A 20 -15.46 9.23 21.20
CA PRO A 20 -15.57 10.32 22.16
C PRO A 20 -14.88 9.86 23.45
N ALA A 21 -14.10 10.73 24.08
CA ALA A 21 -13.60 10.45 25.41
C ALA A 21 -14.80 10.20 26.33
N GLU A 22 -14.93 9.00 26.89
CA GLU A 22 -15.89 8.75 27.96
C GLU A 22 -15.42 9.54 29.19
N CYS A 23 -16.13 10.62 29.50
CA CYS A 23 -16.04 11.27 30.80
C CYS A 23 -16.82 10.40 31.80
N ASP A 24 -16.10 9.76 32.72
CA ASP A 24 -16.66 9.14 33.92
C ASP A 24 -17.44 10.21 34.72
N PRO A 25 -18.75 10.06 34.98
CA PRO A 25 -19.58 11.09 35.60
C PRO A 25 -19.37 11.22 37.11
N THR A 26 -18.35 10.59 37.70
CA THR A 26 -18.14 10.59 39.16
C THR A 26 -16.88 11.32 39.64
N PHE A 27 -16.56 12.50 39.10
CA PHE A 27 -15.70 13.44 39.84
C PHE A 27 -15.93 14.90 39.46
N SER A 28 -16.48 15.68 40.39
CA SER A 28 -16.66 17.11 40.28
C SER A 28 -15.33 17.84 40.53
N SER A 29 -14.60 18.20 39.47
CA SER A 29 -13.69 19.35 39.44
C SER A 29 -13.29 19.64 37.98
N ALA A 30 -13.21 20.93 37.62
CA ALA A 30 -12.92 21.48 36.29
C ALA A 30 -11.88 20.70 35.45
N PRO A 31 -11.99 20.71 34.10
CA PRO A 31 -11.18 19.85 33.24
C PRO A 31 -9.71 20.26 33.38
N GLN A 32 -8.93 19.41 34.04
CA GLN A 32 -7.48 19.45 33.92
C GLN A 32 -7.18 19.28 32.43
N SER A 33 -6.69 20.34 31.80
CA SER A 33 -6.21 20.32 30.42
C SER A 33 -5.00 19.39 30.38
N ASN A 34 -5.25 18.10 30.16
CA ASN A 34 -4.23 17.08 29.97
C ASN A 34 -3.64 17.17 28.54
N CYS A 35 -3.26 18.39 28.14
CA CYS A 35 -2.59 18.67 26.88
C CYS A 35 -1.18 18.08 26.93
N GLY A 36 -1.07 16.80 26.57
CA GLY A 36 0.19 16.05 26.61
C GLY A 36 0.02 14.53 26.69
N GLN A 37 -1.19 14.02 26.92
CA GLN A 37 -1.42 12.57 26.88
C GLN A 37 -1.35 12.04 25.44
N SER A 38 -0.61 10.94 25.26
CA SER A 38 -0.53 10.24 23.99
C SER A 38 -1.86 9.54 23.69
N ILE A 39 -2.52 9.99 22.61
CA ILE A 39 -3.75 9.35 22.13
C ILE A 39 -3.35 8.01 21.52
N LYS A 40 -3.71 6.90 22.17
CA LYS A 40 -3.55 5.56 21.60
C LYS A 40 -4.61 5.35 20.53
N ILE A 41 -4.20 5.37 19.26
CA ILE A 41 -5.09 5.08 18.13
C ILE A 41 -5.31 3.57 18.05
N ARG A 42 -6.56 3.13 18.24
CA ARG A 42 -6.98 1.74 18.01
C ARG A 42 -7.66 1.65 16.64
N ARG A 43 -7.24 0.70 15.81
CA ARG A 43 -7.81 0.47 14.48
C ARG A 43 -8.77 -0.71 14.51
N VAL A 44 -10.03 -0.47 14.14
CA VAL A 44 -11.06 -1.50 14.07
C VAL A 44 -11.41 -1.75 12.60
N LEU A 45 -11.38 -3.02 12.18
CA LEU A 45 -11.82 -3.44 10.86
C LEU A 45 -13.30 -3.83 10.89
N MET A 46 -14.09 -3.19 10.03
CA MET A 46 -15.55 -3.35 10.00
C MET A 46 -16.07 -4.11 8.78
N ASN A 47 -15.18 -4.49 7.86
CA ASN A 47 -15.51 -5.18 6.61
C ASN A 47 -14.63 -6.42 6.43
N CYS A 48 -14.84 -7.12 5.31
CA CYS A 48 -14.11 -8.31 4.92
C CYS A 48 -13.36 -8.05 3.59
N PRO A 49 -12.15 -7.45 3.62
CA PRO A 49 -11.44 -7.11 2.40
C PRO A 49 -10.98 -8.36 1.65
N GLU A 50 -11.09 -8.32 0.32
CA GLU A 50 -10.51 -9.32 -0.57
C GLU A 50 -9.00 -9.12 -0.74
N ILE A 51 -8.54 -7.88 -0.68
CA ILE A 51 -7.12 -7.52 -0.84
C ILE A 51 -6.72 -6.54 0.26
N VAL A 52 -5.56 -6.80 0.85
CA VAL A 52 -4.91 -5.93 1.84
C VAL A 52 -3.50 -5.62 1.38
N THR A 53 -3.16 -4.34 1.45
CA THR A 53 -1.81 -3.86 1.17
C THR A 53 -1.14 -3.37 2.45
N ILE A 54 0.09 -3.80 2.71
CA ILE A 54 0.89 -3.34 3.85
C ILE A 54 2.07 -2.55 3.31
N GLY A 55 2.18 -1.28 3.72
CA GLY A 55 3.26 -0.38 3.34
C GLY A 55 4.30 -0.24 4.45
N PHE A 56 5.58 -0.25 4.07
CA PHE A 56 6.71 0.04 4.94
C PHE A 56 7.31 1.39 4.58
N VAL A 57 7.67 2.17 5.59
CA VAL A 57 8.44 3.41 5.46
C VAL A 57 9.79 3.17 6.09
N TRP A 58 10.85 3.47 5.35
CA TRP A 58 12.23 3.29 5.78
C TRP A 58 12.87 4.66 6.00
N ASP A 59 13.56 4.82 7.13
CA ASP A 59 14.24 6.07 7.48
C ASP A 59 15.60 6.23 6.76
N ALA A 60 16.05 5.20 6.03
CA ALA A 60 17.32 5.17 5.34
C ALA A 60 17.21 4.45 3.98
N GLU A 61 18.07 4.85 3.04
CA GLU A 61 18.20 4.22 1.71
C GLU A 61 18.60 2.73 1.79
N GLN A 62 19.34 2.36 2.85
CA GLN A 62 19.65 0.99 3.21
C GLN A 62 19.58 0.87 4.74
N SER A 63 18.71 0.00 5.25
CA SER A 63 18.50 -0.20 6.69
C SER A 63 19.08 -1.55 7.15
N ASP A 64 19.73 -1.56 8.31
CA ASP A 64 20.23 -2.78 8.96
C ASP A 64 19.10 -3.70 9.43
N LEU A 65 17.87 -3.17 9.58
CA LEU A 65 16.68 -3.93 10.00
C LEU A 65 16.02 -4.70 8.84
N THR A 66 16.49 -4.49 7.60
CA THR A 66 15.87 -5.07 6.40
C THR A 66 15.74 -6.59 6.50
N GLU A 67 16.80 -7.24 6.97
CA GLU A 67 16.86 -8.69 7.09
C GLU A 67 15.85 -9.24 8.11
N ASP A 68 15.77 -8.60 9.28
CA ASP A 68 14.85 -8.99 10.35
C ASP A 68 13.40 -8.77 9.95
N VAL A 69 13.11 -7.65 9.27
CA VAL A 69 11.79 -7.40 8.71
C VAL A 69 11.43 -8.50 7.72
N ILE A 70 12.28 -8.81 6.73
CA ILE A 70 12.02 -9.88 5.75
C ILE A 70 11.76 -11.23 6.43
N ARG A 71 12.49 -11.56 7.50
CA ARG A 71 12.28 -12.81 8.27
C ARG A 71 10.95 -12.84 9.01
N SER A 72 10.47 -11.68 9.47
CA SER A 72 9.18 -11.56 10.16
C SER A 72 7.97 -11.68 9.20
N LEU A 73 8.19 -11.45 7.90
CA LEU A 73 7.12 -11.53 6.90
C LEU A 73 6.72 -12.98 6.64
N GLY A 74 5.41 -13.23 6.74
CA GLY A 74 4.79 -14.50 6.41
C GLY A 74 4.05 -14.46 5.06
N PRO A 75 3.91 -15.61 4.38
CA PRO A 75 3.09 -15.71 3.17
C PRO A 75 1.59 -15.71 3.46
N HIS A 76 1.19 -15.84 4.73
CA HIS A 76 -0.20 -15.84 5.17
C HIS A 76 -0.43 -14.67 6.14
N LEU A 77 -1.58 -14.02 6.02
CA LEU A 77 -1.97 -12.90 6.86
C LEU A 77 -3.38 -13.14 7.44
N ASN A 78 -3.46 -13.15 8.76
CA ASN A 78 -4.73 -13.09 9.48
C ASN A 78 -5.02 -11.65 9.94
N LEU A 79 -6.20 -11.14 9.60
CA LEU A 79 -6.59 -9.75 9.89
C LEU A 79 -6.72 -9.47 11.39
N SER A 80 -7.03 -10.48 12.19
CA SER A 80 -7.09 -10.38 13.65
C SER A 80 -5.71 -10.15 14.28
N GLY A 81 -4.62 -10.48 13.58
CA GLY A 81 -3.26 -10.16 14.00
C GLY A 81 -2.83 -8.72 13.65
N LEU A 82 -3.53 -8.07 12.72
CA LEU A 82 -3.17 -6.73 12.20
C LEU A 82 -3.98 -5.60 12.85
N PHE A 83 -5.27 -5.84 13.13
CA PHE A 83 -6.17 -4.83 13.68
C PHE A 83 -6.40 -5.06 15.18
N TYR A 84 -6.63 -3.96 15.92
CA TYR A 84 -6.99 -4.05 17.34
C TYR A 84 -8.28 -4.86 17.55
N ARG A 85 -9.23 -4.71 16.63
CA ARG A 85 -10.46 -5.50 16.60
C ARG A 85 -10.92 -5.68 15.16
N VAL A 86 -11.37 -6.87 14.83
CA VAL A 86 -12.11 -7.17 13.59
C VAL A 86 -13.53 -7.50 14.01
N THR A 87 -14.54 -6.88 13.41
CA THR A 87 -15.95 -7.11 13.79
C THR A 87 -16.66 -8.10 12.88
N ASP A 88 -16.31 -8.13 11.60
CA ASP A 88 -16.83 -9.08 10.63
C ASP A 88 -16.31 -10.51 10.91
N GLU A 89 -17.23 -11.47 11.03
CA GLU A 89 -16.90 -12.87 11.37
C GLU A 89 -16.17 -13.61 10.24
N ASN A 90 -16.44 -13.26 8.98
CA ASN A 90 -15.72 -13.83 7.84
C ASN A 90 -14.28 -13.30 7.82
N ALA A 91 -14.10 -11.99 8.07
CA ALA A 91 -12.78 -11.35 8.11
C ALA A 91 -11.89 -11.90 9.22
N LYS A 92 -12.46 -12.27 10.38
CA LYS A 92 -11.71 -12.91 11.48
C LYS A 92 -11.13 -14.27 11.09
N LYS A 93 -11.90 -15.06 10.35
CA LYS A 93 -11.55 -16.43 9.96
C LYS A 93 -10.73 -16.49 8.68
N ARG A 94 -10.78 -15.43 7.86
CA ARG A 94 -10.10 -15.37 6.57
C ARG A 94 -8.58 -15.30 6.75
N GLU A 95 -7.90 -16.11 5.96
CA GLU A 95 -6.45 -16.05 5.76
C GLU A 95 -6.18 -15.52 4.36
N LEU A 96 -5.42 -14.42 4.26
CA LEU A 96 -5.02 -13.85 2.99
C LEU A 96 -3.62 -14.33 2.62
N HIS A 97 -3.37 -14.54 1.34
CA HIS A 97 -2.09 -15.04 0.83
C HIS A 97 -1.28 -13.92 0.19
N LEU A 98 0.02 -13.88 0.47
CA LEU A 98 0.94 -12.95 -0.17
C LEU A 98 1.04 -13.32 -1.66
N VAL A 99 0.63 -12.40 -2.52
CA VAL A 99 0.62 -12.58 -3.98
C VAL A 99 1.61 -11.66 -4.69
N GLY A 100 2.14 -10.65 -4.00
CA GLY A 100 3.16 -9.78 -4.55
C GLY A 100 3.84 -8.93 -3.49
N MET A 101 5.03 -8.44 -3.85
CA MET A 101 5.82 -7.54 -3.02
C MET A 101 6.65 -6.61 -3.91
N ILE A 102 6.61 -5.31 -3.63
CA ILE A 102 7.56 -4.33 -4.18
C ILE A 102 8.66 -4.14 -3.16
N CYS A 103 9.90 -4.16 -3.60
CA CYS A 103 11.04 -3.73 -2.81
C CYS A 103 11.78 -2.57 -3.45
N TYR A 104 12.64 -1.96 -2.65
CA TYR A 104 13.59 -0.96 -3.08
C TYR A 104 14.99 -1.36 -2.64
N SER A 105 15.96 -1.15 -3.51
CA SER A 105 17.38 -1.39 -3.26
C SER A 105 18.19 -0.55 -4.21
N SER A 106 19.25 0.10 -3.72
CA SER A 106 20.23 0.80 -4.58
C SER A 106 19.58 1.76 -5.59
N ARG A 107 18.57 2.54 -5.17
CA ARG A 107 17.82 3.49 -6.02
C ARG A 107 17.00 2.85 -7.12
N HIS A 108 16.65 1.58 -6.96
CA HIS A 108 15.89 0.83 -7.94
C HIS A 108 14.72 0.10 -7.29
N TYR A 109 13.56 0.13 -7.96
CA TYR A 109 12.38 -0.62 -7.56
C TYR A 109 12.37 -1.96 -8.24
N LEU A 110 12.05 -3.00 -7.49
CA LEU A 110 11.95 -4.36 -7.99
C LEU A 110 10.68 -5.01 -7.48
N ALA A 111 10.22 -6.06 -8.15
CA ALA A 111 8.98 -6.72 -7.81
C ALA A 111 9.12 -8.24 -7.72
N PHE A 112 8.33 -8.79 -6.81
CA PHE A 112 8.06 -10.21 -6.70
C PHE A 112 6.57 -10.41 -6.93
N ALA A 113 6.19 -11.39 -7.75
CA ALA A 113 4.80 -11.77 -7.93
C ALA A 113 4.65 -13.29 -7.92
N TYR A 114 3.57 -13.76 -7.30
CA TYR A 114 3.19 -15.17 -7.33
C TYR A 114 2.31 -15.43 -8.56
N HIS A 115 2.77 -16.33 -9.44
CA HIS A 115 2.02 -16.73 -10.62
C HIS A 115 1.17 -17.97 -10.30
N SER A 116 -0.14 -17.77 -10.12
CA SER A 116 -1.06 -18.81 -9.64
C SER A 116 -1.09 -20.06 -10.53
N LYS A 117 -1.00 -19.91 -11.87
CA LYS A 117 -1.06 -21.05 -12.80
C LYS A 117 0.14 -21.98 -12.67
N SER A 118 1.35 -21.45 -12.53
CA SER A 118 2.54 -22.28 -12.33
C SER A 118 2.84 -22.55 -10.85
N SER A 119 2.16 -21.86 -9.93
CA SER A 119 2.43 -21.90 -8.50
C SER A 119 3.88 -21.54 -8.17
N LYS A 120 4.41 -20.51 -8.86
CA LYS A 120 5.80 -20.04 -8.72
C LYS A 120 5.87 -18.55 -8.46
N TRP A 121 6.83 -18.18 -7.63
CA TRP A 121 7.31 -16.80 -7.47
C TRP A 121 8.21 -16.41 -8.63
N VAL A 122 8.00 -15.20 -9.12
CA VAL A 122 8.76 -14.59 -10.20
C VAL A 122 9.29 -13.25 -9.72
N PHE A 123 10.59 -13.03 -9.93
CA PHE A 123 11.31 -11.79 -9.72
C PHE A 123 11.31 -10.96 -11.00
N PHE A 124 11.04 -9.66 -10.86
CA PHE A 124 11.06 -8.66 -11.92
C PHE A 124 12.01 -7.53 -11.55
N ASP A 125 12.89 -7.20 -12.48
CA ASP A 125 13.95 -6.19 -12.37
C ASP A 125 14.18 -5.60 -13.76
N ASP A 126 13.47 -4.51 -14.07
CA ASP A 126 13.30 -3.95 -15.41
C ASP A 126 12.92 -5.02 -16.47
N ALA A 127 13.82 -5.28 -17.42
CA ALA A 127 13.63 -6.27 -18.48
C ALA A 127 13.94 -7.70 -18.01
N THR A 128 14.52 -7.87 -16.83
CA THR A 128 14.88 -9.17 -16.27
C THR A 128 13.68 -9.79 -15.56
N VAL A 129 13.30 -10.99 -16.00
CA VAL A 129 12.27 -11.80 -15.35
C VAL A 129 12.89 -13.15 -14.98
N LYS A 130 12.86 -13.52 -13.70
CA LYS A 130 13.46 -14.75 -13.19
C LYS A 130 12.48 -15.52 -12.32
N GLU A 131 12.22 -16.77 -12.65
CA GLU A 131 11.54 -17.67 -11.72
C GLU A 131 12.43 -17.92 -10.50
N ILE A 132 11.84 -17.95 -9.31
CA ILE A 132 12.54 -18.18 -8.04
C ILE A 132 12.25 -19.60 -7.53
N GLY A 133 10.97 -19.96 -7.43
CA GLY A 133 10.54 -21.20 -6.79
C GLY A 133 9.10 -21.13 -6.32
N SER A 134 8.57 -22.22 -5.76
CA SER A 134 7.19 -22.26 -5.26
C SER A 134 7.05 -21.78 -3.81
N LYS A 135 8.17 -21.62 -3.07
CA LYS A 135 8.16 -21.37 -1.63
C LYS A 135 8.54 -19.94 -1.31
N TRP A 136 7.83 -19.33 -0.35
CA TRP A 136 8.15 -18.00 0.18
C TRP A 136 9.59 -17.89 0.71
N LYS A 137 10.10 -18.97 1.32
CA LYS A 137 11.48 -19.01 1.84
C LYS A 137 12.52 -18.67 0.77
N ASP A 138 12.28 -19.05 -0.48
CA ASP A 138 13.21 -18.78 -1.59
C ASP A 138 13.20 -17.29 -1.96
N VAL A 139 12.02 -16.65 -1.91
CA VAL A 139 11.84 -15.20 -2.07
C VAL A 139 12.55 -14.44 -0.94
N ALA A 140 12.25 -14.79 0.31
CA ALA A 140 12.87 -14.17 1.48
C ALA A 140 14.41 -14.30 1.43
N SER A 141 14.94 -15.48 1.08
CA SER A 141 16.38 -15.69 0.93
C SER A 141 16.99 -14.81 -0.16
N LYS A 142 16.27 -14.61 -1.28
CA LYS A 142 16.70 -13.70 -2.35
C LYS A 142 16.67 -12.23 -1.90
N CYS A 143 15.67 -11.81 -1.14
CA CYS A 143 15.61 -10.46 -0.55
C CYS A 143 16.77 -10.20 0.40
N ILE A 144 17.07 -11.14 1.30
CA ILE A 144 18.19 -11.02 2.25
C ILE A 144 19.52 -10.90 1.51
N ARG A 145 19.78 -11.81 0.55
CA ARG A 145 21.02 -11.78 -0.25
C ARG A 145 21.15 -10.54 -1.13
N GLY A 146 20.02 -9.98 -1.57
CA GLY A 146 19.98 -8.79 -2.41
C GLY A 146 19.90 -7.49 -1.62
N HIS A 147 19.77 -7.55 -0.29
CA HIS A 147 19.50 -6.40 0.58
C HIS A 147 18.25 -5.60 0.18
N PHE A 148 17.23 -6.29 -0.34
CA PHE A 148 16.01 -5.68 -0.85
C PHE A 148 15.06 -5.29 0.28
N GLN A 149 14.79 -3.98 0.41
CA GLN A 149 13.88 -3.45 1.41
C GLN A 149 12.43 -3.57 0.95
N PRO A 150 11.57 -4.34 1.63
CA PRO A 150 10.16 -4.43 1.25
C PRO A 150 9.49 -3.08 1.47
N LEU A 151 8.73 -2.60 0.47
CA LEU A 151 8.00 -1.34 0.53
C LEU A 151 6.49 -1.56 0.56
N LEU A 152 6.00 -2.47 -0.25
CA LEU A 152 4.57 -2.72 -0.39
C LEU A 152 4.32 -4.20 -0.58
N LEU A 153 3.50 -4.78 0.30
CA LEU A 153 3.07 -6.17 0.22
C LEU A 153 1.62 -6.21 -0.22
N PHE A 154 1.28 -7.19 -1.06
CA PHE A 154 -0.07 -7.44 -1.52
C PHE A 154 -0.52 -8.81 -1.02
N TYR A 155 -1.50 -8.82 -0.12
CA TYR A 155 -2.19 -10.02 0.32
C TYR A 155 -3.57 -10.08 -0.32
N ALA A 156 -3.96 -11.25 -0.82
CA ALA A 156 -5.24 -11.47 -1.48
C ALA A 156 -5.93 -12.72 -0.96
N ASN A 157 -7.26 -12.71 -0.98
CA ASN A 157 -8.07 -13.88 -0.71
C ASN A 157 -7.84 -14.92 -1.83
N PRO A 158 -7.41 -16.16 -1.52
CA PRO A 158 -7.23 -17.20 -2.54
C PRO A 158 -8.53 -17.55 -3.27
N ASP A 159 -9.68 -17.38 -2.61
CA ASP A 159 -11.00 -17.64 -3.16
C ASP A 159 -11.65 -16.38 -3.76
N GLY A 160 -10.92 -15.26 -3.82
CA GLY A 160 -11.40 -14.00 -4.33
C GLY A 160 -11.66 -14.04 -5.84
N SER A 161 -12.70 -13.34 -6.28
CA SER A 161 -12.98 -13.15 -7.70
C SER A 161 -12.12 -12.02 -8.29
N ALA A 162 -11.84 -12.09 -9.59
CA ALA A 162 -11.25 -10.97 -10.30
C ALA A 162 -12.13 -9.72 -10.14
N VAL A 163 -11.51 -8.57 -9.90
CA VAL A 163 -12.23 -7.29 -9.85
C VAL A 163 -12.78 -6.97 -11.24
N SER A 164 -14.08 -6.73 -11.32
CA SER A 164 -14.74 -6.30 -12.56
C SER A 164 -14.20 -4.94 -12.99
N ASN A 165 -13.90 -4.79 -14.28
CA ASN A 165 -13.51 -3.51 -14.86
C ASN A 165 -14.73 -2.63 -15.24
N GLU A 166 -15.95 -3.07 -14.94
CA GLU A 166 -17.17 -2.35 -15.34
C GLU A 166 -17.24 -0.94 -14.75
N ASP A 167 -16.87 -0.82 -13.47
CA ASP A 167 -16.84 0.42 -12.68
C ASP A 167 -15.51 1.19 -12.78
N ALA A 168 -14.53 0.66 -13.53
CA ALA A 168 -13.26 1.33 -13.71
C ALA A 168 -13.45 2.65 -14.50
N PRO A 169 -12.81 3.76 -14.10
CA PRO A 169 -12.90 5.02 -14.83
C PRO A 169 -12.48 4.83 -16.30
N ARG A 170 -13.42 4.98 -17.23
CA ARG A 170 -13.18 4.77 -18.67
C ARG A 170 -12.56 5.98 -19.37
N GLN A 171 -12.49 7.12 -18.68
CA GLN A 171 -11.91 8.35 -19.19
C GLN A 171 -10.76 8.81 -18.30
N THR A 172 -9.55 8.73 -18.85
CA THR A 172 -8.38 9.44 -18.32
C THR A 172 -8.51 10.90 -18.73
N THR A 173 -8.88 11.79 -17.81
CA THR A 173 -8.79 13.24 -18.08
C THR A 173 -7.31 13.60 -18.06
N MET A 174 -6.72 13.81 -19.24
CA MET A 174 -5.40 14.41 -19.35
C MET A 174 -5.49 15.85 -18.86
N TRP A 175 -4.99 16.11 -17.65
CA TRP A 175 -4.77 17.47 -17.19
C TRP A 175 -3.62 18.04 -18.01
N SER A 176 -3.95 18.77 -19.08
CA SER A 176 -2.97 19.58 -19.79
C SER A 176 -2.39 20.56 -18.77
N GLN A 177 -1.08 20.46 -18.56
CA GLN A 177 -0.34 21.38 -17.73
C GLN A 177 -0.65 22.79 -18.23
N TYR A 178 -1.24 23.62 -17.35
CA TYR A 178 -1.41 25.04 -17.59
C TYR A 178 -0.03 25.62 -17.91
N LYS A 179 0.19 25.97 -19.18
CA LYS A 179 1.19 26.98 -19.53
C LYS A 179 0.71 28.27 -18.90
N SER A 180 1.33 28.69 -17.80
CA SER A 180 1.26 30.05 -17.33
C SER A 180 1.94 30.97 -18.34
N ALA A 181 1.18 31.39 -19.36
CA ALA A 181 1.51 32.56 -20.16
C ALA A 181 1.10 33.78 -19.33
N LEU A 182 2.03 34.32 -18.54
CA LEU A 182 1.93 35.69 -18.06
C LEU A 182 2.20 36.60 -19.25
N ASN A 183 1.15 36.98 -19.98
CA ASN A 183 1.15 38.14 -20.87
C ASN A 183 -0.01 39.03 -20.43
N GLY A 184 0.31 40.13 -19.74
CA GLY A 184 -0.61 41.26 -19.59
C GLY A 184 -0.49 42.18 -20.81
N GLU A 185 -1.63 42.43 -21.46
CA GLU A 185 -1.87 43.52 -22.44
C GLU A 185 -1.43 44.87 -21.84
N GLY A 186 -0.74 45.80 -22.52
CA GLY A 186 -0.98 46.52 -23.80
C GLY A 186 -0.94 48.05 -23.49
N PRO A 187 -1.07 49.04 -24.41
CA PRO A 187 -0.83 49.13 -25.87
C PRO A 187 0.04 50.37 -26.27
N GLY A 188 0.43 50.54 -27.54
CA GLY A 188 0.97 51.83 -28.02
C GLY A 188 1.70 51.87 -29.38
N ASN A 189 0.96 52.16 -30.45
CA ASN A 189 1.31 52.83 -31.72
C ASN A 189 2.77 52.97 -32.20
N GLN A 190 3.05 52.54 -33.44
CA GLN A 190 3.24 53.37 -34.66
C GLN A 190 3.74 52.49 -35.83
N PRO A 191 3.27 52.67 -37.09
CA PRO A 191 3.84 52.02 -38.27
C PRO A 191 4.76 52.98 -39.04
N ILE A 192 5.91 52.50 -39.54
CA ILE A 192 6.52 53.10 -40.74
C ILE A 192 7.03 51.98 -41.64
N SER A 193 6.46 51.94 -42.84
CA SER A 193 6.93 51.23 -44.01
C SER A 193 8.00 52.07 -44.71
N LEU A 194 9.11 51.44 -45.10
CA LEU A 194 9.63 51.32 -46.47
C LEU A 194 10.76 50.28 -46.48
#